data_AF-A0A1V6D371-F1
#
_entry.id   AF-A0A1V6D371-F1
#
_cell.length_a   1.000
_cell.length_b   1.000
_cell.length_c   1.000
_cell.angle_alpha   90.00
_cell.angle_beta   90.00
_cell.angle_gamma   90.00
#
_symmetry.space_group_name_H-M   'P 1'
#
loop_
_entity.id
_entity.type
_entity.pdbx_description
1 polymer ?
#
loop_
_entity_poly.entity_id
_entity_poly.type
_entity_poly.pdbx_seq_one_letter_code
_entity_poly.pdbx_strand_id
1 'polypeptide(L)'
;MPIFDARTWTAHRASKVQRKLALTGYEKAIQSAFREVADVLAARGTLDQQVAAQERLVEALSESHRLASARFEKGVDSYLVVLDAQRSLFGAQQGLVALRMARLATQVQLYAALGGGGDEVPVAKATEAPRVPPQS
;
A
#
# COMPACT_ATOMS: atom_id res chain seq x y z
N MET A 1 -16.52 -4.43 -56.47
CA MET A 1 -15.62 -5.19 -55.56
C MET A 1 -14.20 -5.04 -56.06
N PRO A 2 -13.26 -4.48 -55.28
CA PRO A 2 -11.84 -4.49 -55.66
C PRO A 2 -11.23 -5.83 -55.25
N ILE A 3 -10.54 -6.48 -56.20
CA ILE A 3 -9.97 -7.83 -56.04
C ILE A 3 -8.55 -7.80 -55.44
N PHE A 4 -7.83 -6.67 -55.53
CA PHE A 4 -6.55 -6.46 -54.83
C PHE A 4 -6.42 -4.98 -54.41
N ASP A 5 -6.52 -4.69 -53.11
CA ASP A 5 -6.26 -3.36 -52.56
C ASP A 5 -5.14 -3.46 -51.52
N ALA A 6 -3.94 -2.96 -51.84
CA ALA A 6 -2.79 -2.99 -50.94
C ALA A 6 -3.07 -2.27 -49.59
N ARG A 7 -4.00 -1.31 -49.59
CA ARG A 7 -4.40 -0.54 -48.41
C ARG A 7 -5.26 -1.36 -47.42
N THR A 8 -6.05 -2.32 -47.89
CA THR A 8 -6.84 -3.18 -46.98
C THR A 8 -5.94 -4.17 -46.24
N TRP A 9 -4.86 -4.64 -46.88
CA TRP A 9 -3.83 -5.46 -46.25
C TRP A 9 -3.04 -4.71 -45.18
N THR A 10 -2.67 -3.44 -45.42
CA THR A 10 -2.01 -2.60 -44.41
C THR A 10 -2.94 -2.26 -43.25
N ALA A 11 -4.21 -1.95 -43.52
CA ALA A 11 -5.22 -1.73 -42.49
C ALA A 11 -5.47 -2.99 -41.62
N HIS A 12 -5.52 -4.18 -42.23
CA HIS A 12 -5.64 -5.45 -41.52
C HIS A 12 -4.38 -5.76 -40.67
N ARG A 13 -3.17 -5.47 -41.17
CA ARG A 13 -1.93 -5.58 -40.38
C ARG A 13 -1.95 -4.61 -39.19
N ALA A 14 -2.36 -3.36 -39.39
CA ALA A 14 -2.48 -2.38 -38.32
C ALA A 14 -3.47 -2.85 -37.24
N SER A 15 -4.64 -3.37 -37.63
CA SER A 15 -5.61 -3.96 -36.70
C SER A 15 -5.03 -5.13 -35.88
N LYS A 16 -4.27 -6.03 -36.52
CA LYS A 16 -3.58 -7.13 -35.81
C LYS A 16 -2.54 -6.62 -34.81
N VAL A 17 -1.79 -5.57 -35.15
CA VAL A 17 -0.82 -4.95 -34.23
C VAL A 17 -1.55 -4.30 -33.04
N GLN A 18 -2.64 -3.57 -33.30
CA GLN A 18 -3.47 -2.96 -32.26
C GLN A 18 -4.01 -4.00 -31.27
N ARG A 19 -4.49 -5.14 -31.78
CA ARG A 19 -4.97 -6.25 -30.93
C ARG A 19 -3.85 -6.84 -30.08
N LYS A 20 -2.66 -7.05 -30.67
CA LYS A 20 -1.50 -7.54 -29.91
C LYS A 20 -1.09 -6.56 -28.82
N LEU A 21 -1.07 -5.26 -29.11
CA LEU A 21 -0.81 -4.22 -28.12
C LEU A 21 -1.84 -4.24 -26.98
N ALA A 22 -3.12 -4.39 -27.29
CA ALA A 22 -4.18 -4.51 -26.28
C ALA A 22 -4.00 -5.76 -25.40
N LEU A 23 -3.65 -6.91 -26.00
CA LEU A 23 -3.38 -8.14 -25.27
C LEU A 23 -2.17 -8.00 -24.33
N THR A 24 -1.06 -7.47 -24.84
CA THR A 24 0.15 -7.23 -24.03
C THR A 24 -0.12 -6.19 -22.93
N GLY A 25 -0.93 -5.17 -23.21
CA GLY A 25 -1.37 -4.20 -22.20
C GLY A 25 -2.18 -4.85 -21.08
N TYR A 26 -3.10 -5.73 -21.44
CA TYR A 26 -3.91 -6.50 -20.48
C TYR A 26 -3.06 -7.46 -19.63
N GLU A 27 -2.17 -8.24 -20.27
CA GLU A 27 -1.23 -9.13 -19.57
C GLU A 27 -0.34 -8.34 -18.60
N LYS A 28 0.18 -7.18 -19.03
CA LYS A 28 0.97 -6.30 -18.18
C LYS A 28 0.17 -5.77 -17.00
N ALA A 29 -1.08 -5.35 -17.21
CA ALA A 29 -1.95 -4.86 -16.13
C ALA A 29 -2.18 -5.93 -15.06
N ILE A 30 -2.47 -7.17 -15.48
CA ILE A 30 -2.63 -8.30 -14.55
C ILE A 30 -1.33 -8.55 -13.77
N GLN A 31 -0.19 -8.64 -14.46
CA GLN A 31 1.09 -8.90 -13.81
C GLN A 31 1.47 -7.81 -12.80
N SER A 32 1.19 -6.54 -13.11
CA SER A 32 1.40 -5.43 -12.18
C SER A 32 0.51 -5.55 -10.95
N ALA A 33 -0.78 -5.85 -11.12
CA ALA A 33 -1.71 -6.00 -9.99
C ALA A 33 -1.29 -7.14 -9.05
N PHE A 34 -0.88 -8.30 -9.59
CA PHE A 34 -0.37 -9.40 -8.77
C PHE A 34 0.91 -9.03 -8.02
N ARG A 35 1.82 -8.27 -8.65
CA ARG A 35 3.04 -7.79 -8.00
C ARG A 35 2.72 -6.84 -6.84
N GLU A 36 1.83 -5.87 -7.05
CA GLU A 36 1.43 -4.92 -6.00
C GLU A 36 0.80 -5.63 -4.79
N VAL A 37 -0.07 -6.62 -5.02
CA VAL A 37 -0.64 -7.43 -3.93
C VAL A 37 0.43 -8.22 -3.19
N ALA A 38 1.37 -8.85 -3.92
CA ALA A 38 2.46 -9.60 -3.31
C ALA A 38 3.37 -8.71 -2.45
N ASP A 39 3.70 -7.52 -2.94
CA ASP A 39 4.53 -6.54 -2.23
C ASP A 39 3.85 -6.07 -0.94
N VAL A 40 2.55 -5.77 -0.98
CA VAL A 40 1.76 -5.37 0.20
C VAL A 40 1.68 -6.50 1.24
N LEU A 41 1.48 -7.74 0.80
CA LEU A 41 1.44 -8.90 1.71
C LEU A 41 2.80 -9.17 2.36
N ALA A 42 3.89 -9.05 1.61
CA ALA A 42 5.25 -9.19 2.14
C ALA A 42 5.56 -8.11 3.20
N ALA A 43 5.19 -6.86 2.92
CA ALA A 43 5.35 -5.75 3.87
C ALA A 43 4.55 -5.97 5.17
N ARG A 44 3.32 -6.48 5.05
CA ARG A 44 2.44 -6.77 6.20
C ARG A 44 3.04 -7.81 7.15
N GLY A 45 3.61 -8.90 6.61
CA GLY A 45 4.21 -9.95 7.44
C GLY A 45 5.33 -9.42 8.34
N THR A 46 6.15 -8.51 7.80
CA THR A 46 7.23 -7.87 8.57
C THR A 46 6.68 -6.87 9.60
N LEU A 47 5.63 -6.11 9.25
CA LEU A 47 4.98 -5.17 10.17
C LEU A 47 4.33 -5.86 11.38
N ASP A 48 3.67 -7.01 11.19
CA ASP A 48 3.06 -7.75 12.31
C ASP A 48 4.13 -8.21 13.32
N GLN A 49 5.31 -8.62 12.85
CA GLN A 49 6.44 -8.96 13.72
C GLN A 49 6.98 -7.75 14.48
N GLN A 50 7.08 -6.59 13.82
CA GLN A 50 7.51 -5.35 14.46
C GLN A 50 6.53 -4.91 15.56
N VAL A 51 5.22 -4.99 15.30
CA VAL A 51 4.18 -4.68 16.30
C VAL A 51 4.34 -5.58 17.52
N ALA A 52 4.45 -6.90 17.32
CA ALA A 52 4.61 -7.85 18.43
C ALA A 52 5.92 -7.64 19.23
N ALA A 53 7.01 -7.24 18.56
CA ALA A 53 8.25 -6.87 19.24
C ALA A 53 8.09 -5.59 20.08
N GLN A 54 7.41 -4.58 19.52
CA GLN A 54 7.17 -3.31 20.20
C GLN A 54 6.21 -3.47 21.40
N GLU A 55 5.21 -4.34 21.30
CA GLU A 55 4.31 -4.67 22.42
C GLU A 55 5.08 -5.28 23.60
N ARG A 56 5.98 -6.23 23.33
CA ARG A 56 6.87 -6.80 24.35
C ARG A 56 7.80 -5.75 24.97
N LEU A 57 8.27 -4.78 24.19
CA LEU A 57 9.07 -3.67 24.71
C LEU A 57 8.26 -2.77 25.65
N VAL A 58 7.01 -2.45 25.30
CA VAL A 58 6.10 -1.67 26.16
C VAL A 58 5.86 -2.41 27.48
N GLU A 59 5.62 -3.72 27.43
CA GLU A 59 5.41 -4.54 28.62
C GLU A 59 6.66 -4.54 29.53
N ALA A 60 7.85 -4.76 28.98
CA ALA A 60 9.10 -4.75 29.75
C ALA A 60 9.39 -3.37 30.40
N LEU A 61 9.10 -2.28 29.69
CA LEU A 61 9.28 -0.93 30.21
C LEU A 61 8.20 -0.55 31.23
N SER A 62 7.00 -1.10 31.10
CA SER A 62 5.93 -0.97 32.09
C SER A 62 6.35 -1.60 33.42
N GLU A 63 6.91 -2.80 33.38
CA GLU A 63 7.46 -3.44 34.57
C GLU A 63 8.65 -2.67 35.16
N SER A 64 9.53 -2.15 34.31
CA SER A 64 10.66 -1.32 34.76
C SER A 64 10.19 -0.06 35.48
N HIS A 65 9.17 0.63 34.94
CA HIS A 65 8.55 1.78 35.59
C HIS A 65 7.89 1.39 36.93
N ARG A 66 7.14 0.28 36.96
CA ARG A 66 6.52 -0.23 38.20
C ARG A 66 7.56 -0.50 39.30
N LEU A 67 8.68 -1.11 38.94
CA LEU A 67 9.78 -1.38 39.87
C LEU A 67 10.47 -0.10 40.34
N ALA A 68 10.71 0.86 39.42
CA ALA A 68 11.30 2.15 39.76
C ALA A 68 10.42 2.93 40.75
N SER A 69 9.10 2.99 40.51
CA SER A 69 8.14 3.62 41.43
C SER A 69 8.16 2.97 42.80
N ALA A 70 8.14 1.63 42.86
CA ALA A 70 8.18 0.91 44.13
C ALA A 70 9.48 1.15 44.92
N ARG A 71 10.62 1.36 44.25
CA ARG A 71 11.89 1.69 44.91
C ARG A 71 11.91 3.13 45.41
N PHE A 72 11.39 4.07 44.62
CA PHE A 72 11.24 5.46 45.04
C PHE A 72 10.32 5.60 46.25
N GLU A 73 9.16 4.93 46.25
CA GLU A 73 8.22 4.94 47.39
C GLU A 73 8.85 4.37 48.67
N LYS A 74 9.78 3.43 48.54
CA LYS A 74 10.55 2.86 49.65
C LYS A 74 11.79 3.69 50.03
N GLY A 75 12.05 4.80 49.35
CA GLY A 75 13.20 5.67 49.56
C GLY A 75 14.54 5.07 49.13
N VAL A 76 14.54 4.01 48.30
CA VAL A 76 15.74 3.29 47.86
C VAL A 76 16.44 4.01 46.70
N ASP A 77 15.66 4.59 45.79
CA ASP A 77 16.14 5.30 44.59
C ASP A 77 15.54 6.72 44.50
N SER A 78 16.19 7.59 43.73
CA SER A 78 15.70 8.95 43.44
C SER A 78 14.51 8.93 42.48
N TYR A 79 13.62 9.93 42.58
CA TYR A 79 12.50 10.14 41.66
C TYR A 79 12.93 10.28 40.18
N LEU A 80 14.18 10.70 39.94
CA LEU A 80 14.73 10.78 38.58
C LEU A 80 14.68 9.43 37.85
N VAL A 81 14.88 8.32 38.58
CA VAL A 81 14.79 6.96 38.01
C VAL A 81 13.37 6.64 37.54
N VAL A 82 12.35 7.11 38.27
CA VAL A 82 10.94 6.96 37.88
C VAL A 82 10.66 7.74 36.60
N LEU A 83 11.15 8.98 36.52
CA LEU A 83 10.95 9.84 35.36
C LEU A 83 11.62 9.27 34.10
N ASP A 84 12.85 8.74 34.23
CA ASP A 84 13.55 8.11 33.10
C ASP A 84 12.84 6.83 32.64
N ALA A 85 12.34 6.01 33.57
CA ALA A 85 11.55 4.82 33.24
C ALA A 85 10.22 5.21 32.56
N GLN A 86 9.54 6.23 33.06
CA GLN A 86 8.30 6.75 32.47
C GLN A 86 8.54 7.31 31.06
N ARG A 87 9.61 8.08 30.87
CA ARG A 87 9.99 8.63 29.57
C ARG A 87 10.27 7.53 28.56
N SER A 88 10.97 6.47 28.98
CA SER A 88 11.27 5.32 28.14
C SER A 88 10.00 4.57 27.76
N LEU A 89 9.12 4.28 28.73
CA LEU A 89 7.81 3.66 28.49
C LEU A 89 6.97 4.46 27.50
N PHE A 90 6.88 5.77 27.69
CA PHE A 90 6.10 6.65 26.82
C PHE A 90 6.64 6.65 25.38
N GLY A 91 7.96 6.72 25.20
CA GLY A 91 8.58 6.60 23.88
C GLY A 91 8.26 5.27 23.20
N ALA A 92 8.27 4.15 23.95
CA ALA A 92 7.89 2.86 23.41
C ALA A 92 6.40 2.77 23.04
N GLN A 93 5.51 3.36 23.83
CA GLN A 93 4.08 3.45 23.52
C GLN A 93 3.83 4.27 22.26
N GLN A 94 4.52 5.41 22.09
CA GLN A 94 4.44 6.20 20.86
C GLN A 94 4.88 5.39 19.63
N GLY A 95 5.98 4.64 19.74
CA GLY A 95 6.44 3.73 18.69
C GLY A 95 5.39 2.66 18.33
N LEU A 96 4.71 2.08 19.33
CA LEU A 96 3.64 1.11 19.10
C LEU A 96 2.46 1.72 18.35
N VAL A 97 2.06 2.94 18.70
CA VAL A 97 0.99 3.67 18.00
C VAL A 97 1.37 3.91 16.53
N ALA A 98 2.61 4.34 16.27
CA ALA A 98 3.09 4.56 14.91
C ALA A 98 3.06 3.26 14.07
N LEU A 99 3.49 2.13 14.64
CA LEU A 99 3.44 0.83 13.97
C LEU A 99 2.00 0.37 13.71
N ARG A 100 1.08 0.58 14.66
CA ARG A 100 -0.34 0.29 14.47
C ARG A 100 -0.95 1.14 13.34
N MET A 101 -0.57 2.41 13.24
CA MET A 101 -0.98 3.27 12.13
C MET A 101 -0.44 2.77 10.79
N ALA A 102 0.84 2.38 10.72
CA ALA A 102 1.42 1.79 9.52
C ALA A 102 0.68 0.52 9.09
N ARG A 103 0.34 -0.35 10.05
CA ARG A 103 -0.43 -1.58 9.82
C ARG A 103 -1.82 -1.28 9.22
N LEU A 104 -2.53 -0.28 9.74
CA LEU A 104 -3.82 0.15 9.20
C LEU A 104 -3.67 0.71 7.78
N ALA A 105 -2.63 1.52 7.53
CA ALA A 105 -2.35 2.03 6.19
C ALA A 105 -2.09 0.90 5.17
N THR A 106 -1.34 -0.14 5.55
CA THR A 106 -1.13 -1.33 4.70
C THR A 106 -2.44 -2.07 4.41
N GLN A 107 -3.39 -2.11 5.35
CA GLN A 107 -4.71 -2.70 5.09
C GLN A 107 -5.50 -1.91 4.04
N VAL A 108 -5.46 -0.57 4.11
CA VAL A 108 -6.10 0.30 3.11
C VAL A 108 -5.42 0.15 1.74
N GLN A 109 -4.08 0.06 1.70
CA GLN A 109 -3.34 -0.19 0.45
C GLN A 109 -3.69 -1.56 -0.16
N LEU A 110 -3.82 -2.60 0.67
CA LEU A 110 -4.26 -3.91 0.20
C LEU A 110 -5.67 -3.85 -0.39
N TYR A 111 -6.59 -3.13 0.27
CA TYR A 111 -7.94 -2.92 -0.23
C TYR A 111 -7.94 -2.22 -1.58
N ALA A 112 -7.13 -1.17 -1.73
CA ALA A 112 -6.96 -0.47 -3.02
C ALA A 112 -6.36 -1.37 -4.11
N ALA A 113 -5.29 -2.11 -3.80
CA ALA A 113 -4.62 -3.02 -4.74
C ALA A 113 -5.52 -4.18 -5.20
N LEU A 114 -6.46 -4.61 -4.34
CA LEU A 114 -7.48 -5.61 -4.69
C LEU A 114 -8.66 -5.03 -5.49
N GLY A 115 -8.62 -3.75 -5.86
CA GLY A 115 -9.64 -3.10 -6.68
C GLY A 115 -10.73 -2.36 -5.88
N GLY A 116 -10.45 -2.00 -4.63
CA GLY A 116 -11.22 -0.99 -3.89
C GLY A 116 -12.69 -1.33 -3.60
N GLY A 117 -13.10 -2.59 -3.77
CA GLY A 117 -14.50 -2.98 -3.69
C GLY A 117 -15.32 -2.50 -4.90
N GLY A 118 -14.81 -2.69 -6.11
CA GLY A 118 -15.58 -2.81 -7.36
C GLY A 118 -16.79 -1.88 -7.53
N ASP A 119 -16.54 -0.62 -7.88
CA ASP A 119 -17.44 0.20 -8.69
C ASP A 119 -16.64 1.32 -9.40
N GLU A 120 -15.53 0.96 -10.06
CA GLU A 120 -15.02 1.79 -11.13
C GLU A 120 -15.76 1.40 -12.42
N VAL A 121 -16.86 2.11 -12.68
CA VAL A 121 -17.41 2.21 -14.04
C VAL A 121 -16.25 2.69 -14.92
N PRO A 122 -15.83 1.91 -15.94
CA PRO A 122 -14.76 2.34 -16.81
C PRO A 122 -15.25 3.60 -17.50
N VAL A 123 -14.66 4.75 -17.16
CA VAL A 123 -14.79 5.96 -17.95
C VAL A 123 -14.13 5.62 -19.27
N ALA A 124 -14.95 5.14 -20.20
CA ALA A 124 -14.61 5.06 -21.60
C ALA A 124 -14.05 6.44 -21.96
N LYS A 125 -12.75 6.49 -22.23
CA LYS A 125 -12.16 7.61 -22.98
C LYS A 125 -12.89 7.62 -24.32
N ALA A 126 -13.98 8.36 -24.37
CA ALA A 126 -14.63 8.76 -25.59
C ALA A 126 -13.52 9.35 -26.44
N THR A 127 -13.17 8.62 -27.48
CA THR A 127 -12.23 9.04 -28.49
C THR A 127 -12.82 10.30 -29.08
N GLU A 128 -12.25 11.45 -28.68
CA GLU A 128 -12.47 12.72 -29.34
C GLU A 128 -11.98 12.54 -30.77
N ALA A 129 -12.92 12.20 -31.66
CA ALA A 129 -12.69 12.19 -33.09
C ALA A 129 -12.44 13.63 -33.52
N PRO A 130 -11.41 13.90 -34.36
CA PRO A 130 -11.19 15.25 -34.86
C PRO A 130 -12.36 15.61 -35.77
N ARG A 131 -13.19 16.56 -35.31
CA ARG A 131 -14.25 17.17 -36.11
C ARG A 131 -13.56 18.04 -37.16
N VAL A 132 -13.42 17.54 -38.38
CA VAL A 132 -12.98 18.34 -39.53
C VAL A 132 -14.07 19.40 -39.79
N PRO A 133 -13.74 20.70 -39.85
CA PRO A 133 -14.74 21.73 -40.12
C PRO A 133 -15.26 21.61 -41.57
N PRO A 134 -16.57 21.85 -41.84
CA PRO A 134 -17.02 22.02 -43.20
C PRO A 134 -16.41 23.30 -43.77
N GLN A 135 -15.71 23.18 -44.89
CA GLN A 135 -15.47 24.31 -45.77
C GLN A 135 -16.70 24.53 -46.65
N SER A 136 -16.96 25.80 -46.94
CA SER A 136 -18.02 26.40 -47.78
C SER A 136 -19.26 26.87 -47.03
#